data_AF-A0A357MN86-F1
#
_entry.id   AF-A0A357MN86-F1
#
_cell.length_a   1.000
_cell.length_b   1.000
_cell.length_c   1.000
_cell.angle_alpha   90.00
_cell.angle_beta   90.00
_cell.angle_gamma   90.00
#
_symmetry.space_group_name_H-M   'P 1'
#
loop_
_entity.id
_entity.type
_entity.pdbx_description
1 polymer ?
#
loop_
_entity_poly.entity_id
_entity_poly.type
_entity_poly.pdbx_seq_one_letter_code
_entity_poly.pdbx_strand_id
1 'polypeptide(L)' 'PPDKGAEFGQNTPLGRAGQPWEVATCYLFLASSDGSYVHGQTLHPNGGKIVGA' A
#
# COMPACT_ATOMS: atom_id res chain seq x y z
N PRO A 1 -5.49 -17.34 14.07
CA PRO A 1 -5.48 -17.28 15.55
C PRO A 1 -5.59 -15.83 16.03
N PRO A 2 -6.30 -15.57 17.14
CA PRO A 2 -6.58 -14.23 17.66
C PRO A 2 -5.32 -13.37 17.85
N ASP A 3 -4.17 -13.99 18.15
CA ASP A 3 -2.92 -13.28 18.45
C ASP A 3 -2.16 -12.76 17.20
N LYS A 4 -2.53 -13.19 15.99
CA LYS A 4 -1.84 -12.74 14.76
C LYS A 4 -2.14 -11.29 14.38
N GLY A 5 -3.21 -10.69 14.92
CA GLY A 5 -3.61 -9.32 14.58
C GLY A 5 -2.68 -8.26 15.18
N ALA A 6 -2.15 -8.49 16.38
CA ALA A 6 -1.35 -7.50 17.10
C ALA A 6 0.05 -7.29 16.49
N GLU A 7 0.65 -8.36 15.96
CA GLU A 7 1.98 -8.31 15.33
C GLU A 7 1.92 -7.98 13.83
N PHE A 8 0.73 -7.95 13.24
CA PHE A 8 0.58 -7.78 11.81
C PHE A 8 1.10 -6.42 11.33
N GLY A 9 1.99 -6.44 10.34
CA GLY A 9 2.58 -5.25 9.73
C GLY A 9 3.74 -4.61 10.50
N GLN A 10 4.07 -5.10 11.70
CA GLN A 10 5.22 -4.61 12.49
C GLN A 10 6.56 -4.80 11.77
N ASN A 11 6.64 -5.77 10.88
CA ASN A 11 7.82 -6.06 10.07
C ASN A 11 7.94 -5.22 8.78
N THR A 12 7.02 -4.28 8.53
CA THR A 12 7.17 -3.30 7.45
C THR A 12 8.11 -2.18 7.92
N PRO A 13 8.81 -1.48 7.00
CA PRO A 13 9.60 -0.31 7.39
C PRO A 13 8.82 0.79 8.12
N LEU A 14 7.51 0.93 7.85
CA LEU A 14 6.64 1.84 8.61
C LEU A 14 6.21 1.30 9.99
N GLY A 15 6.56 0.07 10.35
CA GLY A 15 6.31 -0.51 11.67
C GLY A 15 4.83 -0.69 12.02
N ARG A 16 3.94 -0.73 11.03
CA ARG A 16 2.50 -0.93 11.26
C ARG A 16 1.80 -1.56 10.07
N ALA A 17 0.61 -2.11 10.33
CA ALA A 17 -0.32 -2.46 9.27
C ALA A 17 -0.80 -1.21 8.52
N GLY A 18 -0.87 -1.33 7.20
CA GLY A 18 -1.56 -0.37 6.36
C GLY A 18 -3.07 -0.40 6.64
N GLN A 19 -3.71 0.75 6.48
CA GLN A 19 -5.13 0.91 6.68
C GLN A 19 -5.87 0.87 5.33
N PRO A 20 -7.13 0.42 5.27
CA PRO A 20 -7.85 0.25 4.00
C PRO A 20 -7.88 1.51 3.12
N TRP A 21 -8.02 2.69 3.72
CA TRP A 21 -8.07 3.95 2.97
C TRP A 21 -6.73 4.32 2.31
N GLU A 22 -5.60 3.87 2.88
CA GLU A 22 -4.26 4.09 2.31
C GLU A 22 -4.10 3.31 0.99
N VAL A 23 -4.76 2.16 0.88
CA VAL A 23 -4.82 1.39 -0.37
C VAL A 23 -5.84 1.99 -1.34
N ALA A 24 -7.04 2.34 -0.84
CA ALA A 24 -8.12 2.91 -1.67
C ALA A 24 -7.69 4.20 -2.39
N THR A 25 -6.84 5.02 -1.75
CA THR A 25 -6.34 6.26 -2.34
C THR A 25 -5.49 6.01 -3.60
N CYS A 26 -4.73 4.91 -3.66
CA CYS A 26 -3.99 4.53 -4.87
C CYS A 26 -4.92 4.22 -6.05
N TYR A 27 -6.03 3.51 -5.79
CA TYR A 27 -7.04 3.23 -6.81
C TYR A 27 -7.71 4.51 -7.29
N LEU A 28 -8.08 5.39 -6.35
CA LEU A 28 -8.69 6.68 -6.68
C LEU A 28 -7.74 7.52 -7.55
N PHE A 29 -6.46 7.61 -7.19
CA PHE A 29 -5.46 8.31 -7.99
C PHE A 29 -5.39 7.77 -9.42
N LEU A 30 -5.22 6.45 -9.58
CA LEU A 30 -5.14 5.81 -10.91
C LEU A 30 -6.40 6.00 -11.75
N ALA A 31 -7.58 6.07 -11.12
CA ALA A 31 -8.85 6.30 -11.80
C ALA A 31 -9.15 7.79 -12.07
N SER A 32 -8.44 8.71 -11.40
CA SER A 32 -8.67 10.15 -11.50
C SER A 32 -7.96 10.78 -12.70
N SER A 33 -8.31 12.04 -12.99
CA SER A 33 -7.59 12.88 -13.96
C SER A 33 -6.11 13.07 -13.61
N ASP A 34 -5.76 13.01 -12.34
CA ASP A 34 -4.39 13.21 -11.87
C ASP A 34 -3.49 12.04 -12.26
N GLY A 35 -4.08 10.86 -12.48
CA GLY A 35 -3.41 9.67 -13.02
C GLY A 35 -3.35 9.61 -14.55
N SER A 36 -3.78 10.65 -15.28
CA SER A 36 -4.02 10.59 -16.73
C SER A 36 -2.81 10.20 -17.60
N TYR A 37 -1.58 10.32 -17.08
CA TYR A 37 -0.36 9.92 -17.77
C TYR A 37 0.39 8.76 -17.09
N VAL A 38 -0.18 8.16 -16.03
CA VAL A 38 0.43 7.06 -15.27
C VAL A 38 -0.19 5.74 -15.73
N HIS A 39 0.37 5.19 -16.82
CA HIS A 39 -0.10 3.94 -17.44
C HIS A 39 0.93 2.83 -17.36
N GLY A 40 0.46 1.58 -17.27
CA GLY A 40 1.31 0.38 -17.21
C GLY A 40 2.17 0.27 -15.93
N GLN A 41 1.92 1.12 -14.94
CA GLN A 41 2.67 1.16 -13.68
C GLN A 41 1.95 0.34 -12.60
N THR A 42 2.74 -0.22 -11.67
CA THR A 42 2.22 -0.86 -10.45
C THR A 42 2.55 0.00 -9.23
N LEU A 43 1.53 0.46 -8.51
CA LEU A 43 1.69 1.17 -7.25
C LEU A 43 1.69 0.17 -6.09
N HIS A 44 2.65 0.33 -5.16
CA HIS A 44 2.85 -0.59 -4.04
C HIS A 44 2.63 0.13 -2.69
N PRO A 45 1.38 0.31 -2.22
CA PRO A 45 1.10 0.84 -0.87
C PRO A 45 1.38 -0.23 0.21
N ASN A 46 2.66 -0.60 0.38
CA ASN A 46 3.09 -1.79 1.12
C ASN A 46 3.90 -1.50 2.40
N GLY A 47 3.83 -0.27 2.91
CA GLY A 47 4.52 0.14 4.13
C GLY A 47 6.03 0.29 3.99
N GLY A 48 6.53 0.53 2.77
CA GLY A 48 7.94 0.83 2.50
C GLY A 48 8.78 -0.38 2.10
N LYS A 49 8.18 -1.55 1.86
CA LYS A 49 8.91 -2.71 1.35
C LYS A 49 9.37 -2.46 -0.09
N ILE A 50 10.64 -2.71 -0.35
CA ILE A 50 11.21 -2.61 -1.70
C ILE A 50 10.73 -3.81 -2.52
N VAL A 51 10.30 -3.57 -3.76
CA VAL A 51 9.88 -4.59 -4.73
C VAL A 51 10.77 -4.48 -5.95
N GLY A 52 11.32 -5.60 -6.43
CA GLY A 52 12.15 -5.66 -7.65
C GLY A 52 13.62 -5.31 -7.49
N ALA A 53 14.17 -5.44 -6.27
CA ALA A 53 15.60 -5.37 -6.01
C ALA A 53 16.29 -6.73 -6.22
#